data_AF-A0A2S8BPC6-F1
#
_entry.id   AF-A0A2S8BPC6-F1
#
_cell.length_a   1.000
_cell.length_b   1.000
_cell.length_c   1.000
_cell.angle_alpha   90.00
_cell.angle_beta   90.00
_cell.angle_gamma   90.00
#
_symmetry.space_group_name_H-M   'P 1'
#
loop_
_entity.id
_entity.type
_entity.pdbx_description
1 polymer ?
#
loop_
_entity_poly.entity_id
_entity_poly.type
_entity_poly.pdbx_seq_one_letter_code
_entity_poly.pdbx_strand_id
1 'polypeptide(L)'
;MFDALPVGAELAVPTVPDAGAPAHFADAPGPVGTVFVTPQISGPQQYSVVLADGVQTVTAVVAQILQNAGATGGGKPMVVAPPVLAKLPVVPADKAMDLSAYPEGPLSVIDKRENPATCWWWERAAGEGRARVQVVSGPTIPVPQNEADRVVSLVKADDTGREADRVYFGPGFANFVTSTGNDPGAATTESLWWLSDSGVRFGVEDTREARTALGLTMQPSPAPWVALRLLAPGPALSRADALVRHDTLPTDMKPGELVVPK
;
A
#
# COMPACT_ATOMS: atom_id res chain seq x y z
N MET A 1 -9.07 -4.19 2.73
CA MET A 1 -7.65 -4.00 3.11
C MET A 1 -6.71 -4.47 2.01
N PHE A 2 -6.77 -5.74 1.59
CA PHE A 2 -5.88 -6.30 0.56
C PHE A 2 -5.79 -5.43 -0.70
N ASP A 3 -6.92 -5.09 -1.31
CA ASP A 3 -6.99 -4.24 -2.51
C ASP A 3 -6.50 -2.79 -2.31
N ALA A 4 -6.34 -2.33 -1.07
CA ALA A 4 -5.90 -0.95 -0.76
C ALA A 4 -4.37 -0.84 -0.69
N LEU A 5 -3.69 -1.96 -0.45
CA LEU A 5 -2.24 -2.01 -0.39
C LEU A 5 -1.69 -2.11 -1.82
N PRO A 6 -0.89 -1.13 -2.28
CA PRO A 6 -0.19 -1.26 -3.54
C PRO A 6 0.69 -2.52 -3.52
N VAL A 7 0.64 -3.30 -4.60
CA VAL A 7 1.43 -4.52 -4.71
C VAL A 7 2.88 -4.13 -5.02
N GLY A 8 3.79 -4.48 -4.13
CA GLY A 8 5.24 -4.37 -4.36
C GLY A 8 5.76 -5.53 -5.22
N ALA A 9 7.03 -5.43 -5.63
CA ALA A 9 7.68 -6.56 -6.29
C ALA A 9 7.73 -7.79 -5.36
N GLU A 10 7.74 -8.97 -5.96
CA GLU A 10 7.79 -10.22 -5.21
C GLU A 10 9.08 -10.35 -4.40
N LEU A 11 8.95 -10.76 -3.14
CA LEU A 11 10.10 -11.09 -2.29
C LEU A 11 10.50 -12.54 -2.52
N ALA A 12 11.32 -12.77 -3.54
CA ALA A 12 11.91 -14.06 -3.88
C ALA A 12 13.40 -14.13 -3.53
N VAL A 13 14.09 -15.21 -3.88
CA VAL A 13 15.56 -15.18 -3.91
C VAL A 13 15.97 -14.30 -5.08
N PRO A 14 16.78 -13.24 -4.87
CA PRO A 14 17.28 -12.44 -5.97
C PRO A 14 18.05 -13.31 -6.98
N THR A 15 17.68 -13.23 -8.26
CA THR A 15 18.42 -13.93 -9.31
C THR A 15 19.80 -13.31 -9.47
N VAL A 16 20.83 -14.14 -9.39
CA VAL A 16 22.21 -13.78 -9.73
C VAL A 16 22.51 -14.35 -11.12
N PRO A 17 22.64 -13.50 -12.16
CA PRO A 17 23.02 -13.97 -13.49
C PRO A 17 24.37 -14.70 -13.44
N ASP A 18 24.51 -15.79 -14.21
CA ASP A 18 25.74 -16.58 -14.32
C ASP A 18 26.30 -17.11 -12.98
N ALA A 19 25.42 -17.35 -12.00
CA ALA A 19 25.81 -17.89 -10.69
C ALA A 19 26.68 -19.15 -10.83
N GLY A 20 27.83 -19.16 -10.13
CA GLY A 20 28.83 -20.22 -10.18
C GLY A 20 29.88 -20.07 -11.29
N ALA A 21 29.68 -19.18 -12.27
CA ALA A 21 30.69 -18.90 -13.29
C ALA A 21 31.88 -18.11 -12.72
N PRO A 22 33.06 -18.16 -13.35
CA PRO A 22 34.17 -17.26 -13.03
C PRO A 22 33.79 -15.80 -13.28
N ALA A 23 34.21 -14.89 -12.40
CA ALA A 23 34.07 -13.46 -12.63
C ALA A 23 35.09 -12.96 -13.67
N HIS A 24 34.75 -11.88 -14.39
CA HIS A 24 35.55 -11.31 -15.49
C HIS A 24 36.53 -10.22 -15.03
N PHE A 25 36.79 -10.11 -13.73
CA PHE A 25 37.70 -9.13 -13.16
C PHE A 25 38.76 -9.78 -12.27
N ALA A 26 39.93 -9.16 -12.20
CA ALA A 26 41.06 -9.65 -11.42
C ALA A 26 40.75 -9.63 -9.91
N ASP A 27 41.38 -10.55 -9.18
CA ASP A 27 41.29 -10.65 -7.71
C ASP A 27 39.86 -10.84 -7.17
N ALA A 28 38.96 -11.40 -7.99
CA ALA A 28 37.60 -11.69 -7.59
C ALA A 28 37.58 -12.56 -6.31
N PRO A 29 36.80 -12.16 -5.28
CA PRO A 29 36.65 -12.90 -4.03
C PRO A 29 36.19 -14.36 -4.19
N GLY A 30 35.57 -14.70 -5.32
CA GLY A 30 35.07 -16.02 -5.64
C GLY A 30 34.31 -16.00 -6.98
N PRO A 31 33.65 -17.10 -7.37
CA PRO A 31 32.77 -17.11 -8.54
C PRO A 31 31.58 -16.16 -8.37
N VAL A 32 30.90 -15.86 -9.47
CA VAL A 32 29.66 -15.08 -9.48
C VAL A 32 28.63 -15.69 -8.52
N GLY A 33 28.00 -14.85 -7.69
CA GLY A 33 27.12 -15.26 -6.60
C GLY A 33 27.80 -15.37 -5.23
N THR A 34 29.14 -15.27 -5.17
CA THR A 34 29.86 -15.28 -3.89
C THR A 34 29.49 -14.06 -3.05
N VAL A 35 28.86 -14.30 -1.91
CA VAL A 35 28.61 -13.31 -0.85
C VAL A 35 29.79 -13.28 0.10
N PHE A 36 30.33 -12.10 0.33
CA PHE A 36 31.43 -11.86 1.24
C PHE A 36 31.13 -10.68 2.15
N VAL A 37 31.87 -10.60 3.25
CA VAL A 37 31.71 -9.62 4.29
C VAL A 37 32.98 -8.79 4.48
N THR A 38 32.81 -7.50 4.63
CA THR A 38 33.89 -6.55 4.88
C THR A 38 33.70 -5.92 6.26
N PRO A 39 34.63 -6.15 7.22
CA PRO A 39 34.57 -5.54 8.54
C PRO A 39 34.67 -4.02 8.45
N GLN A 40 33.89 -3.32 9.26
CA GLN A 40 33.92 -1.86 9.36
C GLN A 40 34.54 -1.42 10.70
N ILE A 41 35.23 -0.28 10.71
CA ILE A 41 35.88 0.28 11.91
C ILE A 41 34.83 0.62 12.98
N SER A 42 33.67 1.11 12.54
CA SER A 42 32.52 1.40 13.39
C SER A 42 31.25 1.14 12.59
N GLY A 43 30.27 0.48 13.20
CA GLY A 43 28.97 0.19 12.57
C GLY A 43 28.82 -1.26 12.11
N PRO A 44 27.71 -1.57 11.41
CA PRO A 44 27.41 -2.91 10.94
C PRO A 44 28.43 -3.34 9.86
N GLN A 45 28.61 -4.66 9.74
CA GLN A 45 29.43 -5.25 8.68
C GLN A 45 28.84 -4.88 7.30
N GLN A 46 29.72 -4.66 6.32
CA GLN A 46 29.30 -4.45 4.94
C GLN A 46 29.26 -5.79 4.21
N TYR A 47 28.13 -6.10 3.57
CA TYR A 47 27.99 -7.29 2.75
C TYR A 47 28.04 -6.93 1.27
N SER A 48 28.60 -7.80 0.46
CA SER A 48 28.67 -7.62 -0.98
C SER A 48 28.59 -8.96 -1.70
N VAL A 49 28.07 -8.94 -2.92
CA VAL A 49 27.98 -10.10 -3.80
C VAL A 49 28.86 -9.88 -5.04
N VAL A 50 29.52 -10.94 -5.48
CA VAL A 50 30.27 -10.94 -6.75
C VAL A 50 29.29 -11.14 -7.91
N LEU A 51 29.37 -10.25 -8.90
CA LEU A 51 28.70 -10.33 -10.20
C LEU A 51 29.74 -10.50 -11.31
N ALA A 52 29.31 -10.71 -12.56
CA ALA A 52 30.23 -11.00 -13.66
C ALA A 52 31.33 -9.93 -13.84
N ASP A 53 30.96 -8.65 -13.78
CA ASP A 53 31.87 -7.53 -14.10
C ASP A 53 32.26 -6.68 -12.87
N GLY A 54 31.88 -7.11 -11.66
CA GLY A 54 32.21 -6.37 -10.44
C GLY A 54 31.47 -6.87 -9.20
N VAL A 55 31.51 -6.07 -8.15
CA VAL A 55 30.81 -6.35 -6.88
C VAL A 55 29.66 -5.37 -6.67
N GLN A 56 28.62 -5.84 -5.99
CA GLN A 56 27.49 -5.03 -5.56
C GLN A 56 27.35 -5.10 -4.05
N THR A 57 27.21 -3.94 -3.39
CA THR A 57 26.87 -3.89 -1.97
C THR A 57 25.41 -4.31 -1.78
N VAL A 58 25.16 -5.15 -0.78
CA VAL A 58 23.82 -5.68 -0.48
C VAL A 58 23.49 -5.50 1.00
N THR A 59 22.19 -5.52 1.32
CA THR A 59 21.73 -5.49 2.71
C THR A 59 22.07 -6.81 3.41
N ALA A 60 22.11 -6.81 4.74
CA ALA A 60 22.31 -8.04 5.51
C ALA A 60 21.22 -9.09 5.22
N VAL A 61 20.00 -8.64 4.95
CA VAL A 61 18.87 -9.51 4.60
C VAL A 61 19.12 -10.19 3.26
N VAL A 62 19.48 -9.42 2.23
CA VAL A 62 19.78 -9.97 0.89
C VAL A 62 20.96 -10.94 0.95
N ALA A 63 22.04 -10.58 1.67
CA ALA A 63 23.19 -11.46 1.87
C ALA A 63 22.78 -12.80 2.49
N GLN A 64 21.92 -12.77 3.52
CA GLN A 64 21.43 -13.98 4.18
C GLN A 64 20.51 -14.81 3.27
N ILE A 65 19.65 -14.17 2.47
CA ILE A 65 18.79 -14.86 1.49
C ILE A 65 19.66 -15.61 0.48
N LEU A 66 20.65 -14.92 -0.12
CA LEU A 66 21.56 -15.51 -1.10
C LEU A 66 22.38 -16.67 -0.50
N GLN A 67 22.87 -16.51 0.73
CA GLN A 67 23.59 -17.57 1.43
C GLN A 67 22.71 -18.80 1.68
N ASN A 68 21.48 -18.60 2.16
CA ASN A 68 20.53 -19.69 2.43
C ASN A 68 20.08 -20.40 1.15
N ALA A 69 20.00 -19.68 0.03
CA ALA A 69 19.71 -20.24 -1.28
C ALA A 69 20.88 -21.05 -1.88
N GLY A 70 22.05 -21.05 -1.23
CA GLY A 70 23.21 -21.80 -1.69
C GLY A 70 24.02 -21.11 -2.78
N ALA A 71 23.81 -19.81 -3.03
CA ALA A 71 24.56 -19.04 -4.02
C ALA A 71 26.09 -19.07 -3.76
N THR A 72 26.49 -19.31 -2.51
CA THR A 72 27.89 -19.39 -2.06
C THR A 72 28.39 -20.81 -1.78
N GLY A 73 27.69 -21.85 -2.26
CA GLY A 73 28.10 -23.24 -2.00
C GLY A 73 28.03 -23.65 -0.52
N GLY A 74 27.20 -22.97 0.29
CA GLY A 74 26.92 -23.35 1.69
C GLY A 74 28.01 -23.02 2.72
N GLY A 75 29.07 -22.32 2.31
CA GLY A 75 30.14 -21.88 3.22
C GLY A 75 29.78 -20.67 4.09
N LYS A 76 30.56 -20.44 5.16
CA LYS A 76 30.55 -19.16 5.89
C LYS A 76 30.91 -18.03 4.92
N PRO A 77 30.34 -16.82 5.04
CA PRO A 77 30.68 -15.71 4.16
C PRO A 77 32.18 -15.43 4.25
N MET A 78 32.84 -15.28 3.11
CA MET A 78 34.27 -14.99 3.09
C MET A 78 34.51 -13.59 3.64
N VAL A 79 35.58 -13.39 4.42
CA VAL A 79 35.95 -12.07 4.94
C VAL A 79 36.94 -11.40 3.99
N VAL A 80 36.60 -10.20 3.50
CA VAL A 80 37.46 -9.36 2.66
C VAL A 80 37.87 -8.12 3.45
N ALA A 81 39.15 -7.77 3.40
CA ALA A 81 39.65 -6.57 4.07
C ALA A 81 39.22 -5.29 3.31
N PRO A 82 38.92 -4.18 4.01
CA PRO A 82 38.50 -2.92 3.35
C PRO A 82 39.44 -2.42 2.23
N PRO A 83 40.79 -2.48 2.36
CA PRO A 83 41.69 -2.07 1.28
C PRO A 83 41.64 -2.96 0.03
N VAL A 84 41.17 -4.21 0.18
CA VAL A 84 40.95 -5.13 -0.95
C VAL A 84 39.65 -4.77 -1.64
N LEU A 85 38.56 -4.59 -0.88
CA LEU A 85 37.26 -4.17 -1.43
C LEU A 85 37.38 -2.88 -2.25
N ALA A 86 38.14 -1.90 -1.75
CA ALA A 86 38.33 -0.61 -2.43
C ALA A 86 38.98 -0.70 -3.82
N LYS A 87 39.63 -1.83 -4.16
CA LYS A 87 40.25 -2.07 -5.47
C LYS A 87 39.35 -2.86 -6.41
N LEU A 88 38.29 -3.49 -5.90
CA LEU A 88 37.37 -4.27 -6.72
C LEU A 88 36.49 -3.35 -7.55
N PRO A 89 36.23 -3.67 -8.84
CA PRO A 89 35.30 -2.89 -9.64
C PRO A 89 33.88 -3.01 -9.07
N VAL A 90 33.17 -1.88 -9.02
CA VAL A 90 31.74 -1.84 -8.68
C VAL A 90 30.94 -2.08 -9.94
N VAL A 91 29.92 -2.93 -9.87
CA VAL A 91 29.05 -3.21 -11.02
C VAL A 91 28.39 -1.92 -11.54
N PRO A 92 28.33 -1.69 -12.86
CA PRO A 92 27.53 -0.61 -13.44
C PRO A 92 26.04 -0.73 -13.07
N ALA A 93 25.34 0.40 -12.95
CA ALA A 93 23.95 0.42 -12.46
C ALA A 93 22.97 -0.35 -13.37
N ASP A 94 23.22 -0.39 -14.67
CA ASP A 94 22.45 -1.13 -15.68
C ASP A 94 22.65 -2.65 -15.61
N LYS A 95 23.71 -3.12 -14.94
CA LYS A 95 24.03 -4.53 -14.71
C LYS A 95 23.86 -4.96 -13.26
N ALA A 96 23.47 -4.04 -12.37
CA ALA A 96 23.24 -4.32 -10.97
C ALA A 96 21.92 -5.09 -10.78
N MET A 97 21.87 -5.92 -9.74
CA MET A 97 20.63 -6.53 -9.28
C MET A 97 19.70 -5.46 -8.72
N ASP A 98 18.44 -5.45 -9.14
CA ASP A 98 17.41 -4.63 -8.50
C ASP A 98 17.03 -5.24 -7.14
N LEU A 99 17.40 -4.52 -6.09
CA LEU A 99 17.16 -4.92 -4.70
C LEU A 99 16.24 -3.93 -3.97
N SER A 100 15.60 -3.02 -4.70
CA SER A 100 14.76 -1.94 -4.14
C SER A 100 13.56 -2.45 -3.33
N ALA A 101 13.10 -3.68 -3.59
CA ALA A 101 12.00 -4.30 -2.88
C ALA A 101 12.38 -4.93 -1.54
N TYR A 102 13.66 -5.20 -1.30
CA TYR A 102 14.12 -5.92 -0.11
C TYR A 102 14.34 -4.96 1.06
N PRO A 103 14.05 -5.39 2.30
CA PRO A 103 14.24 -4.54 3.46
C PRO A 103 15.73 -4.29 3.74
N GLU A 104 16.01 -3.09 4.26
CA GLU A 104 17.37 -2.68 4.66
C GLU A 104 17.90 -3.48 5.85
N GLY A 105 16.99 -4.01 6.69
CA GLY A 105 17.33 -4.77 7.88
C GLY A 105 16.24 -5.78 8.27
N PRO A 106 16.45 -6.52 9.38
CA PRO A 106 15.49 -7.50 9.87
C PRO A 106 14.11 -6.88 10.10
N LEU A 107 13.06 -7.59 9.67
CA LEU A 107 11.69 -7.16 9.88
C LEU A 107 11.26 -7.39 11.33
N SER A 108 10.58 -6.41 11.91
CA SER A 108 9.85 -6.59 13.17
C SER A 108 8.44 -7.08 12.84
N VAL A 109 8.10 -8.30 13.28
CA VAL A 109 6.77 -8.86 13.09
C VAL A 109 5.86 -8.37 14.22
N ILE A 110 4.73 -7.78 13.85
CA ILE A 110 3.73 -7.30 14.82
C ILE A 110 2.85 -8.45 15.29
N ASP A 111 2.70 -8.60 16.61
CA ASP A 111 1.76 -9.57 17.20
C ASP A 111 0.32 -9.07 17.03
N LYS A 112 -0.49 -9.86 16.31
CA LYS A 112 -1.91 -9.58 16.05
C LYS A 112 -2.80 -9.73 17.29
N ARG A 113 -2.37 -10.44 18.32
CA ARG A 113 -3.11 -10.57 19.58
C ARG A 113 -3.01 -9.28 20.40
N GLU A 114 -1.84 -8.65 20.39
CA GLU A 114 -1.60 -7.37 21.05
C GLU A 114 -2.08 -6.19 20.20
N ASN A 115 -1.96 -6.30 18.87
CA ASN A 115 -2.33 -5.27 17.91
C ASN A 115 -3.31 -5.80 16.86
N PRO A 116 -4.57 -6.09 17.25
CA PRO A 116 -5.57 -6.67 16.35
C PRO A 116 -6.06 -5.72 15.26
N ALA A 117 -5.89 -4.40 15.42
CA ALA A 117 -6.28 -3.43 14.40
C ALA A 117 -5.12 -3.20 13.43
N THR A 118 -5.35 -3.43 12.14
CA THR A 118 -4.44 -3.04 11.05
C THR A 118 -5.21 -2.15 10.07
N CYS A 119 -4.75 -0.92 9.90
CA CYS A 119 -5.39 0.12 9.11
C CYS A 119 -4.51 0.53 7.94
N TRP A 120 -5.12 0.74 6.78
CA TRP A 120 -4.52 1.47 5.68
C TRP A 120 -4.89 2.94 5.84
N TRP A 121 -3.88 3.79 5.96
CA TRP A 121 -4.02 5.22 6.09
C TRP A 121 -3.70 5.87 4.74
N TRP A 122 -4.64 6.65 4.23
CA TRP A 122 -4.47 7.43 3.01
C TRP A 122 -4.81 8.87 3.31
N GLU A 123 -3.94 9.76 2.87
CA GLU A 123 -4.10 11.19 3.06
C GLU A 123 -3.59 11.94 1.85
N ARG A 124 -4.35 12.91 1.36
CA ARG A 124 -3.90 13.85 0.33
C ARG A 124 -4.37 15.24 0.70
N ALA A 125 -3.42 16.11 1.07
CA ALA A 125 -3.77 17.48 1.41
C ALA A 125 -4.14 18.29 0.16
N ALA A 126 -4.91 19.37 0.36
CA ALA A 126 -5.25 20.28 -0.72
C ALA A 126 -3.98 20.86 -1.36
N GLY A 127 -3.88 20.78 -2.69
CA GLY A 127 -2.71 21.23 -3.45
C GLY A 127 -1.58 20.20 -3.57
N GLU A 128 -1.63 19.07 -2.85
CA GLU A 128 -0.62 18.02 -3.02
C GLU A 128 -0.86 17.21 -4.32
N GLY A 129 0.20 17.03 -5.10
CA GLY A 129 0.19 16.22 -6.32
C GLY A 129 0.19 14.71 -6.08
N ARG A 130 0.49 14.27 -4.84
CA ARG A 130 0.55 12.86 -4.45
C ARG A 130 -0.08 12.65 -3.08
N ALA A 131 -0.72 11.50 -2.88
CA ALA A 131 -1.17 11.06 -1.58
C ALA A 131 -0.02 10.43 -0.77
N ARG A 132 -0.15 10.48 0.55
CA ARG A 132 0.65 9.72 1.50
C ARG A 132 -0.13 8.47 1.89
N VAL A 133 0.57 7.33 1.86
CA VAL A 133 0.00 6.03 2.21
C VAL A 133 0.84 5.41 3.31
N GLN A 134 0.19 4.93 4.37
CA GLN A 134 0.83 4.26 5.49
C GLN A 134 0.01 3.04 5.93
N VAL A 135 0.68 2.07 6.55
CA VAL A 135 0.02 0.98 7.25
C VAL A 135 0.25 1.19 8.74
N VAL A 136 -0.83 1.27 9.49
CA VAL A 136 -0.80 1.48 10.94
C VAL A 136 -1.35 0.23 11.61
N SER A 137 -0.68 -0.25 12.65
CA SER A 137 -1.17 -1.36 13.47
C SER A 137 -1.20 -0.95 14.94
N GLY A 138 -2.22 -1.37 15.67
CA GLY A 138 -2.40 -0.99 17.07
C GLY A 138 -3.43 -1.84 17.83
N PRO A 139 -3.59 -1.61 19.14
CA PRO A 139 -4.53 -2.33 19.99
C PRO A 139 -5.99 -2.05 19.63
N THR A 140 -6.28 -0.86 19.09
CA THR A 140 -7.62 -0.40 18.73
C THR A 140 -7.60 0.35 17.39
N ILE A 141 -8.77 0.53 16.78
CA ILE A 141 -8.91 1.41 15.61
C ILE A 141 -8.62 2.87 15.99
N PRO A 142 -8.12 3.71 15.05
CA PRO A 142 -7.77 5.11 15.30
C PRO A 142 -9.01 6.02 15.30
N VAL A 143 -9.96 5.76 16.21
CA VAL A 143 -11.15 6.60 16.46
C VAL A 143 -11.04 7.16 17.88
N PRO A 144 -11.20 8.48 18.09
CA PRO A 144 -11.22 9.06 19.43
C PRO A 144 -12.29 8.40 20.31
N GLN A 145 -11.95 8.07 21.56
CA GLN A 145 -12.88 7.36 22.46
C GLN A 145 -14.19 8.13 22.70
N ASN A 146 -14.12 9.45 22.76
CA ASN A 146 -15.29 10.33 22.91
C ASN A 146 -16.18 10.40 21.65
N GLU A 147 -15.78 9.74 20.56
CA GLU A 147 -16.52 9.69 19.30
C GLU A 147 -16.94 8.27 18.90
N ALA A 148 -16.76 7.28 19.78
CA ALA A 148 -17.12 5.89 19.52
C ALA A 148 -18.61 5.72 19.16
N ASP A 149 -19.50 6.54 19.75
CA ASP A 149 -20.95 6.51 19.48
C ASP A 149 -21.31 7.04 18.08
N ARG A 150 -20.37 7.68 17.37
CA ARG A 150 -20.56 8.15 15.99
C ARG A 150 -20.20 7.09 14.95
N VAL A 151 -19.76 5.91 15.38
CA VAL A 151 -19.48 4.79 14.49
C VAL A 151 -20.82 4.17 14.06
N VAL A 152 -21.11 4.22 12.77
CA VAL A 152 -22.33 3.69 12.18
C VAL A 152 -22.09 2.28 11.68
N SER A 153 -22.92 1.32 12.09
CA SER A 153 -22.95 -0.02 11.49
C SER A 153 -23.70 0.04 10.16
N LEU A 154 -23.05 -0.40 9.08
CA LEU A 154 -23.70 -0.47 7.78
C LEU A 154 -24.64 -1.68 7.73
N VAL A 155 -25.84 -1.47 7.20
CA VAL A 155 -26.77 -2.55 6.87
C VAL A 155 -26.27 -3.18 5.58
N LYS A 156 -25.96 -4.48 5.63
CA LYS A 156 -25.43 -5.23 4.50
C LYS A 156 -26.18 -6.54 4.33
N ALA A 157 -26.34 -6.98 3.09
CA ALA A 157 -26.94 -8.26 2.76
C ALA A 157 -26.00 -9.46 3.00
N ASP A 158 -24.69 -9.21 3.01
CA ASP A 158 -23.68 -10.25 3.21
C ASP A 158 -22.41 -9.70 3.88
N ASP A 159 -21.62 -10.60 4.46
CA ASP A 159 -20.32 -10.32 5.09
C ASP A 159 -19.14 -10.62 4.14
N THR A 160 -19.34 -10.47 2.82
CA THR A 160 -18.31 -10.81 1.82
C THR A 160 -17.12 -9.85 1.81
N GLY A 161 -17.17 -8.76 2.59
CA GLY A 161 -16.12 -7.73 2.65
C GLY A 161 -16.12 -6.76 1.47
N ARG A 162 -17.18 -6.77 0.64
CA ARG A 162 -17.38 -5.79 -0.45
C ARG A 162 -17.74 -4.39 0.06
N GLU A 163 -18.42 -4.33 1.20
CA GLU A 163 -18.83 -3.12 1.90
C GLU A 163 -18.28 -3.18 3.34
N ALA A 164 -17.96 -2.02 3.91
CA ALA A 164 -17.43 -1.92 5.27
C ALA A 164 -18.47 -2.40 6.30
N ASP A 165 -18.04 -3.03 7.39
CA ASP A 165 -18.94 -3.38 8.50
C ASP A 165 -19.45 -2.14 9.23
N ARG A 166 -18.55 -1.19 9.42
CA ARG A 166 -18.76 0.04 10.18
C ARG A 166 -18.07 1.19 9.49
N VAL A 167 -18.68 2.36 9.57
CA VAL A 167 -18.14 3.62 9.04
C VAL A 167 -18.10 4.64 10.15
N TYR A 168 -17.06 5.45 10.15
CA TYR A 168 -16.93 6.61 11.01
C TYR A 168 -16.48 7.80 10.17
N PHE A 169 -17.23 8.88 10.27
CA PHE A 169 -16.85 10.16 9.70
C PHE A 169 -16.52 11.15 10.81
N GLY A 170 -15.26 11.58 10.85
CA GLY A 170 -14.80 12.57 11.81
C GLY A 170 -15.47 13.95 11.63
N PRO A 171 -15.30 14.85 12.60
CA PRO A 171 -15.78 16.23 12.47
C PRO A 171 -15.22 16.89 11.20
N GLY A 172 -16.07 17.56 10.43
CA GLY A 172 -15.65 18.30 9.23
C GLY A 172 -15.20 17.42 8.05
N PHE A 173 -15.60 16.14 8.00
CA PHE A 173 -15.31 15.29 6.85
C PHE A 173 -15.85 15.90 5.55
N ALA A 174 -15.13 15.68 4.45
CA ALA A 174 -15.59 16.09 3.13
C ALA A 174 -16.71 15.16 2.66
N ASN A 175 -17.91 15.72 2.47
CA ASN A 175 -19.07 15.01 1.93
C ASN A 175 -19.16 15.10 0.40
N PHE A 176 -18.51 16.07 -0.24
CA PHE A 176 -18.41 16.15 -1.70
C PHE A 176 -17.01 15.79 -2.18
N VAL A 177 -16.90 14.64 -2.86
CA VAL A 177 -15.62 14.05 -3.22
C VAL A 177 -15.55 13.67 -4.70
N THR A 178 -14.33 13.58 -5.21
CA THR A 178 -14.02 13.04 -6.53
C THR A 178 -13.19 11.77 -6.37
N SER A 179 -13.56 10.71 -7.08
CA SER A 179 -12.82 9.46 -7.02
C SER A 179 -11.50 9.57 -7.78
N THR A 180 -10.43 9.16 -7.12
CA THR A 180 -9.12 8.95 -7.74
C THR A 180 -8.80 7.45 -7.82
N GLY A 181 -7.85 7.10 -8.68
CA GLY A 181 -7.22 5.79 -8.64
C GLY A 181 -6.55 5.50 -7.28
N ASN A 182 -6.22 4.23 -7.05
CA ASN A 182 -5.58 3.78 -5.80
C ASN A 182 -4.08 4.10 -5.74
N ASP A 183 -3.45 4.40 -6.87
CA ASP A 183 -2.04 4.79 -6.92
C ASP A 183 -1.85 6.15 -6.22
N PRO A 184 -0.85 6.32 -5.32
CA PRO A 184 -0.60 7.59 -4.65
C PRO A 184 -0.34 8.77 -5.60
N GLY A 185 0.15 8.50 -6.81
CA GLY A 185 0.37 9.48 -7.89
C GLY A 185 -0.80 9.60 -8.88
N ALA A 186 -1.95 9.00 -8.61
CA ALA A 186 -3.12 9.09 -9.49
C ALA A 186 -3.56 10.56 -9.67
N ALA A 187 -3.42 11.04 -10.90
CA ALA A 187 -3.85 12.38 -11.31
C ALA A 187 -5.25 12.40 -11.93
N THR A 188 -5.79 11.24 -12.33
CA THR A 188 -7.10 11.13 -12.96
C THR A 188 -8.21 11.26 -11.91
N THR A 189 -9.16 12.13 -12.20
CA THR A 189 -10.44 12.24 -11.50
C THR A 189 -11.50 11.59 -12.38
N GLU A 190 -12.27 10.65 -11.82
CA GLU A 190 -13.20 9.84 -12.62
C GLU A 190 -14.65 10.22 -12.40
N SER A 191 -15.12 10.24 -11.15
CA SER A 191 -16.53 10.41 -10.83
C SER A 191 -16.71 11.27 -9.59
N LEU A 192 -17.84 11.98 -9.53
CA LEU A 192 -18.23 12.80 -8.41
C LEU A 192 -19.18 12.03 -7.50
N TRP A 193 -18.98 12.19 -6.19
CA TRP A 193 -19.76 11.50 -5.17
C TRP A 193 -20.17 12.46 -4.06
N TRP A 194 -21.39 12.30 -3.58
CA TRP A 194 -21.85 12.86 -2.32
C TRP A 194 -21.96 11.75 -1.28
N LEU A 195 -21.44 11.99 -0.07
CA LEU A 195 -21.38 11.03 1.02
C LEU A 195 -22.32 11.47 2.15
N SER A 196 -23.23 10.57 2.57
CA SER A 196 -24.00 10.78 3.78
C SER A 196 -23.19 10.44 5.02
N ASP A 197 -23.58 11.01 6.16
CA ASP A 197 -23.06 10.67 7.48
C ASP A 197 -23.38 9.22 7.90
N SER A 198 -24.40 8.60 7.30
CA SER A 198 -24.75 7.19 7.46
C SER A 198 -23.88 6.22 6.67
N GLY A 199 -22.92 6.70 5.86
CA GLY A 199 -22.02 5.83 5.09
C GLY A 199 -22.60 5.34 3.76
N VAL A 200 -23.53 6.10 3.18
CA VAL A 200 -24.04 5.87 1.82
C VAL A 200 -23.36 6.84 0.85
N ARG A 201 -22.92 6.34 -0.30
CA ARG A 201 -22.37 7.14 -1.40
C ARG A 201 -23.40 7.29 -2.52
N PHE A 202 -23.57 8.51 -3.02
CA PHE A 202 -24.47 8.84 -4.11
C PHE A 202 -23.66 9.41 -5.25
N GLY A 203 -23.80 8.84 -6.45
CA GLY A 203 -23.12 9.37 -7.64
C GLY A 203 -23.71 10.73 -8.01
N VAL A 204 -22.88 11.72 -8.30
CA VAL A 204 -23.34 13.06 -8.69
C VAL A 204 -23.12 13.24 -10.19
N GLU A 205 -24.15 13.67 -10.90
CA GLU A 205 -24.04 14.04 -12.31
C GLU A 205 -23.08 15.24 -12.45
N ASP A 206 -22.01 15.08 -13.25
CA ASP A 206 -21.01 16.14 -13.45
C ASP A 206 -21.45 17.17 -14.51
N THR A 207 -22.58 17.81 -14.23
CA THR A 207 -23.04 19.00 -14.95
C THR A 207 -23.06 20.19 -13.99
N ARG A 208 -22.85 21.39 -14.54
CA ARG A 208 -22.91 22.61 -13.72
C ARG A 208 -24.29 22.78 -13.10
N GLU A 209 -25.33 22.46 -13.84
CA GLU A 209 -26.72 22.57 -13.47
C GLU A 209 -27.04 21.66 -12.28
N ALA A 210 -26.69 20.37 -12.34
CA ALA A 210 -26.91 19.42 -11.25
C ALA A 210 -26.14 19.84 -9.99
N ARG A 211 -24.85 20.19 -10.13
CA ARG A 211 -24.03 20.63 -9.00
C ARG A 211 -24.55 21.91 -8.36
N THR A 212 -24.97 22.89 -9.15
CA THR A 212 -25.52 24.15 -8.62
C THR A 212 -26.85 23.92 -7.91
N ALA A 213 -27.72 23.07 -8.46
CA ALA A 213 -29.00 22.72 -7.84
C ALA A 213 -28.83 22.01 -6.49
N LEU A 214 -27.77 21.18 -6.36
CA LEU A 214 -27.42 20.48 -5.12
C LEU A 214 -26.58 21.33 -4.15
N GLY A 215 -26.18 22.55 -4.52
CA GLY A 215 -25.28 23.40 -3.73
C GLY A 215 -23.82 22.92 -3.70
N LEU A 216 -23.43 21.99 -4.58
CA LEU A 216 -22.10 21.39 -4.69
C LEU A 216 -21.18 22.22 -5.59
N THR A 217 -20.98 23.49 -5.23
CA THR A 217 -20.21 24.47 -6.02
C THR A 217 -18.74 24.54 -5.65
N MET A 218 -18.37 24.02 -4.48
CA MET A 218 -16.98 23.92 -4.02
C MET A 218 -16.19 22.89 -4.83
N GLN A 219 -14.87 23.01 -4.83
CA GLN A 219 -14.01 22.00 -5.43
C GLN A 219 -14.13 20.68 -4.61
N PRO A 220 -14.45 19.55 -5.26
CA PRO A 220 -14.57 18.27 -4.56
C PRO A 220 -13.21 17.83 -3.99
N SER A 221 -13.24 17.20 -2.82
CA SER A 221 -12.03 16.65 -2.21
C SER A 221 -11.66 15.30 -2.87
N PRO A 222 -10.38 15.02 -3.13
CA PRO A 222 -9.99 13.72 -3.69
C PRO A 222 -10.20 12.61 -2.64
N ALA A 223 -10.73 11.48 -3.07
CA ALA A 223 -10.85 10.29 -2.23
C ALA A 223 -10.54 9.02 -3.04
N PRO A 224 -9.83 8.03 -2.46
CA PRO A 224 -9.42 6.84 -3.17
C PRO A 224 -10.60 5.90 -3.39
N TRP A 225 -10.75 5.39 -4.62
CA TRP A 225 -11.87 4.50 -4.96
C TRP A 225 -11.96 3.27 -4.07
N VAL A 226 -10.82 2.70 -3.66
CA VAL A 226 -10.79 1.53 -2.76
C VAL A 226 -11.49 1.77 -1.42
N ALA A 227 -11.51 3.00 -0.91
CA ALA A 227 -12.27 3.37 0.28
C ALA A 227 -13.73 3.67 -0.05
N LEU A 228 -13.98 4.46 -1.11
CA LEU A 228 -15.33 4.85 -1.50
C LEU A 228 -16.22 3.65 -1.81
N ARG A 229 -15.71 2.64 -2.52
CA ARG A 229 -16.50 1.46 -2.89
C ARG A 229 -16.97 0.63 -1.70
N LEU A 230 -16.36 0.80 -0.51
CA LEU A 230 -16.77 0.13 0.73
C LEU A 230 -18.00 0.78 1.36
N LEU A 231 -18.37 1.99 0.95
CA LEU A 231 -19.61 2.65 1.38
C LEU A 231 -20.80 2.05 0.62
N ALA A 232 -21.95 2.04 1.30
CA ALA A 232 -23.19 1.52 0.73
C ALA A 232 -23.59 2.35 -0.51
N PRO A 233 -23.93 1.71 -1.65
CA PRO A 233 -24.33 2.44 -2.85
C PRO A 233 -25.76 2.99 -2.72
N GLY A 234 -25.91 4.30 -2.91
CA GLY A 234 -27.19 4.97 -3.09
C GLY A 234 -27.52 5.24 -4.58
N PRO A 235 -28.74 5.76 -4.87
CA PRO A 235 -29.10 6.21 -6.20
C PRO A 235 -28.20 7.36 -6.69
N ALA A 236 -28.17 7.57 -8.01
CA ALA A 236 -27.51 8.74 -8.57
C ALA A 236 -28.34 10.01 -8.31
N LEU A 237 -27.64 11.12 -8.07
CA LEU A 237 -28.19 12.46 -7.94
C LEU A 237 -28.14 13.12 -9.32
N SER A 238 -29.14 12.83 -10.14
CA SER A 238 -29.29 13.35 -11.50
C SER A 238 -30.68 13.95 -11.70
N ARG A 239 -30.82 14.84 -12.69
CA ARG A 239 -32.15 15.36 -13.06
C ARG A 239 -33.04 14.26 -13.64
N ALA A 240 -32.46 13.33 -14.39
CA ALA A 240 -33.20 12.25 -15.03
C ALA A 240 -33.86 11.34 -13.98
N ASP A 241 -33.12 10.94 -12.94
CA ASP A 241 -33.63 10.08 -11.86
C ASP A 241 -34.64 10.82 -10.98
N ALA A 242 -34.50 12.14 -10.83
CA ALA A 242 -35.46 12.96 -10.09
C ALA A 242 -36.80 13.17 -10.83
N LEU A 243 -36.84 12.98 -12.16
CA LEU A 243 -38.05 13.14 -12.98
C LEU A 243 -38.78 11.81 -13.22
N VAL A 244 -38.68 10.89 -12.28
CA VAL A 244 -39.34 9.58 -12.33
C VAL A 244 -40.53 9.56 -11.38
N ARG A 245 -41.61 8.88 -11.78
CA ARG A 245 -42.77 8.60 -10.93
C ARG A 245 -42.74 7.14 -10.52
N HIS A 246 -42.89 6.88 -9.24
CA HIS A 246 -42.89 5.54 -8.66
C HIS A 246 -44.26 5.26 -8.03
N ASP A 247 -44.94 4.20 -8.48
CA ASP A 247 -46.16 3.70 -7.80
C ASP A 247 -45.79 2.93 -6.52
N THR A 248 -44.60 2.32 -6.50
CA THR A 248 -43.97 1.69 -5.36
C THR A 248 -42.49 2.07 -5.31
N LEU A 249 -41.92 2.18 -4.11
CA LEU A 249 -40.47 2.40 -3.99
C LEU A 249 -39.73 1.13 -4.47
N PRO A 250 -38.58 1.28 -5.15
CA PRO A 250 -37.73 0.14 -5.47
C PRO A 250 -37.38 -0.63 -4.20
N THR A 251 -37.57 -1.95 -4.23
CA THR A 251 -37.16 -2.81 -3.14
C THR A 251 -35.65 -2.72 -2.99
N ASP A 252 -35.17 -2.52 -1.76
CA ASP A 252 -33.75 -2.68 -1.47
C ASP A 252 -33.35 -4.12 -1.82
N MET A 253 -32.45 -4.26 -2.78
CA MET A 253 -31.97 -5.56 -3.26
C MET A 253 -30.90 -6.16 -2.33
N LYS A 254 -30.46 -5.40 -1.33
CA LYS A 254 -29.50 -5.84 -0.31
C LYS A 254 -29.95 -5.50 1.12
N PRO A 255 -31.18 -5.90 1.53
CA PRO A 255 -31.64 -5.61 2.87
C PRO A 255 -30.86 -6.44 3.90
N GLY A 256 -30.61 -5.86 5.06
CA GLY A 256 -30.09 -6.58 6.23
C GLY A 256 -31.22 -6.93 7.22
N GLU A 257 -30.97 -7.93 8.08
CA GLU A 257 -31.90 -8.29 9.15
C GLU A 257 -32.00 -7.18 10.20
N LEU A 258 -33.21 -6.88 10.69
CA LEU A 258 -33.41 -5.91 11.76
C LEU A 258 -32.87 -6.48 13.08
N VAL A 259 -31.72 -5.98 13.52
CA VAL A 259 -31.17 -6.33 14.83
C VAL A 259 -31.73 -5.36 15.87
N VAL A 260 -32.58 -5.86 16.77
CA VAL A 260 -33.04 -5.08 17.93
C VAL A 260 -31.87 -4.97 18.92
N PRO A 261 -31.39 -3.75 19.25
CA PRO A 261 -30.33 -3.58 20.23
C PRO A 261 -30.75 -4.18 21.58
N LYS A 262 -29.87 -4.94 22.24
CA LYS A 262 -30.05 -5.38 23.63
C LYS A 262 -29.64 -4.28 24.60
#